data_AF-A0A1I2J6B6-F1
#
_entry.id   AF-A0A1I2J6B6-F1
#
_cell.length_a   1.000
_cell.length_b   1.000
_cell.length_c   1.000
_cell.angle_alpha   90.00
_cell.angle_beta   90.00
_cell.angle_gamma   90.00
#
_symmetry.space_group_name_H-M   'P 1'
#
loop_
_entity.id
_entity.type
_entity.pdbx_description
1 polymer ?
#
loop_
_entity_poly.entity_id
_entity_poly.type
_entity_poly.pdbx_seq_one_letter_code
_entity_poly.pdbx_strand_id
1 'polypeptide(L)'
;SPDSIPSSPSQHHKDFFKESEAGKKELADRLENEAKEKIKGETLKPDKPKVRKDKPKVSKKKVNKQTTKRLSNAELDKLIKDNFVKNTSRTRTFTPETMPGSKDFAKWFNDLSIDEFELAWATPKLRTIIESRIRHPGGLHEWHLVSRAPIFKRWGVKAEDIAVMRTLTKDVEFVNPIGKHGMDGSGTAHKELLEIIDSSLDYNTFKRRLRTWAQYRLEGGIDSLPEGLR
;
A
#
# COMPACT_ATOMS: atom_id res chain seq x y z
N SER A 1 -40.27 -11.33 -30.86
CA SER A 1 -39.60 -12.42 -30.13
C SER A 1 -38.16 -12.00 -29.81
N PRO A 2 -37.68 -12.18 -28.57
CA PRO A 2 -36.29 -11.93 -28.21
C PRO A 2 -35.49 -13.23 -28.28
N ASP A 3 -34.36 -13.25 -28.98
CA ASP A 3 -33.42 -14.39 -28.94
C ASP A 3 -32.11 -13.99 -28.26
N SER A 4 -32.03 -14.48 -27.01
CA SER A 4 -30.91 -14.95 -26.19
C SER A 4 -29.46 -14.71 -26.63
N ILE A 5 -28.71 -14.04 -25.75
CA ILE A 5 -27.25 -14.09 -25.61
C ILE A 5 -26.88 -15.32 -24.75
N PRO A 6 -25.92 -16.17 -25.12
CA PRO A 6 -25.38 -17.14 -24.17
C PRO A 6 -24.33 -16.48 -23.26
N SER A 7 -24.60 -16.53 -21.95
CA SER A 7 -23.63 -16.27 -20.88
C SER A 7 -23.00 -17.58 -20.45
N SER A 8 -21.66 -17.67 -20.52
CA SER A 8 -20.87 -18.56 -19.68
C SER A 8 -19.44 -18.03 -19.56
N PRO A 9 -18.92 -17.80 -18.34
CA PRO A 9 -17.53 -17.41 -18.13
C PRO A 9 -16.58 -18.58 -18.45
N SER A 10 -15.56 -18.29 -19.24
CA SER A 10 -14.45 -19.19 -19.56
C SER A 10 -13.76 -19.73 -18.29
N GLN A 11 -13.38 -21.02 -18.32
CA GLN A 11 -12.73 -21.74 -17.23
C GLN A 11 -11.39 -21.12 -16.77
N HIS A 12 -10.78 -20.20 -17.54
CA HIS A 12 -9.56 -19.50 -17.15
C HIS A 12 -9.68 -18.57 -15.93
N HIS A 13 -10.89 -18.24 -15.48
CA HIS A 13 -11.08 -17.39 -14.30
C HIS A 13 -10.94 -18.12 -12.95
N LYS A 14 -10.87 -19.46 -12.94
CA LYS A 14 -10.81 -20.26 -11.71
C LYS A 14 -9.37 -20.54 -11.24
N ASP A 15 -8.42 -20.63 -12.18
CA ASP A 15 -7.03 -20.93 -11.83
C ASP A 15 -6.32 -19.70 -11.21
N PHE A 16 -6.70 -18.49 -11.64
CA PHE A 16 -6.19 -17.23 -11.07
C PHE A 16 -6.57 -17.02 -9.59
N PHE A 17 -7.67 -17.64 -9.12
CA PHE A 17 -8.13 -17.47 -7.74
C PHE A 17 -7.40 -18.39 -6.74
N LYS A 18 -6.89 -19.55 -7.18
CA LYS A 18 -6.15 -20.48 -6.30
C LYS A 18 -4.73 -20.00 -5.99
N GLU A 19 -4.07 -19.33 -6.92
CA GLU A 19 -2.70 -18.84 -6.73
C GLU A 19 -2.61 -17.68 -5.71
N SER A 20 -3.69 -16.91 -5.56
CA SER A 20 -3.76 -15.82 -4.57
C SER A 20 -3.74 -16.29 -3.10
N GLU A 21 -4.14 -17.53 -2.80
CA GLU A 21 -4.03 -18.08 -1.45
C GLU A 21 -2.63 -18.60 -1.14
N ALA A 22 -1.94 -19.17 -2.14
CA ALA A 22 -0.58 -19.66 -1.98
C ALA A 22 0.39 -18.51 -1.64
N GLY A 23 0.30 -17.39 -2.36
CA GLY A 23 1.12 -16.20 -2.07
C GLY A 23 0.82 -15.55 -0.71
N LYS A 24 -0.44 -15.60 -0.24
CA LYS A 24 -0.81 -15.13 1.11
C LYS A 24 -0.22 -16.01 2.21
N LYS A 25 -0.21 -17.35 1.99
CA LYS A 25 0.36 -18.30 2.94
C LYS A 25 1.88 -18.16 3.03
N GLU A 26 2.55 -18.00 1.90
CA GLU A 26 4.00 -17.81 1.87
C GLU A 26 4.45 -16.51 2.59
N LEU A 27 3.70 -15.41 2.43
CA LEU A 27 3.98 -14.17 3.16
C LEU A 27 3.73 -14.32 4.67
N ALA A 28 2.66 -15.02 5.07
CA ALA A 28 2.37 -15.30 6.47
C ALA A 28 3.47 -16.17 7.12
N ASP A 29 3.92 -17.22 6.43
CA ASP A 29 4.96 -18.13 6.90
C ASP A 29 6.31 -17.40 7.05
N ARG A 30 6.66 -16.49 6.12
CA ARG A 30 7.87 -15.64 6.22
C ARG A 30 7.81 -14.70 7.42
N LEU A 31 6.67 -14.04 7.66
CA LEU A 31 6.48 -13.13 8.79
C LEU A 31 6.49 -13.88 10.14
N GLU A 32 5.98 -15.10 10.20
CA GLU A 32 5.98 -15.92 11.42
C GLU A 32 7.38 -16.44 11.78
N ASN A 33 8.19 -16.82 10.77
CA ASN A 33 9.55 -17.30 10.99
C ASN A 33 10.49 -16.18 11.49
N GLU A 34 10.38 -14.95 10.97
CA GLU A 34 11.15 -13.81 11.46
C GLU A 34 10.77 -13.40 12.89
N ALA A 35 9.49 -13.57 13.28
CA ALA A 35 9.05 -13.34 14.66
C ALA A 35 9.65 -14.37 15.64
N LYS A 36 9.82 -15.63 15.21
CA LYS A 36 10.42 -16.70 16.00
C LYS A 36 11.93 -16.52 16.19
N GLU A 37 12.63 -15.99 15.19
CA GLU A 37 14.08 -15.69 15.31
C GLU A 37 14.36 -14.54 16.28
N LYS A 38 13.50 -13.51 16.33
CA LYS A 38 13.62 -12.42 17.31
C LYS A 38 13.45 -12.87 18.76
N ILE A 39 12.69 -13.94 19.01
CA ILE A 39 12.44 -14.44 20.38
C ILE A 39 13.62 -15.29 20.92
N LYS A 40 14.47 -15.85 20.05
CA LYS A 40 15.64 -16.66 20.47
C LYS A 40 16.86 -15.84 20.92
N GLY A 41 16.85 -14.51 20.76
CA GLY A 41 18.02 -13.65 20.99
C GLY A 41 18.16 -13.01 22.39
N GLU A 42 17.13 -13.02 23.24
CA GLU A 42 17.19 -12.35 24.55
C GLU A 42 17.03 -13.35 25.70
N THR A 43 18.16 -13.84 26.22
CA THR A 43 18.23 -14.50 27.53
C THR A 43 19.07 -13.65 28.47
N LEU A 44 18.43 -12.83 29.30
CA LEU A 44 19.01 -12.26 30.51
C LEU A 44 18.12 -12.60 31.71
N LYS A 45 18.77 -13.11 32.77
CA LYS A 45 18.20 -13.74 33.97
C LYS A 45 17.46 -12.74 34.89
N PRO A 46 16.60 -13.21 35.81
CA PRO A 46 15.72 -12.35 36.61
C PRO A 46 16.34 -12.00 37.98
N ASP A 47 16.18 -10.74 38.41
CA ASP A 47 16.38 -10.34 39.81
C ASP A 47 15.05 -9.95 40.49
N LYS A 48 14.89 -10.45 41.72
CA LYS A 48 13.67 -10.40 42.56
C LYS A 48 13.31 -8.98 43.06
N PRO A 49 12.03 -8.74 43.43
CA PRO A 49 11.51 -7.40 43.75
C PRO A 49 11.75 -7.00 45.21
N LYS A 50 12.00 -5.70 45.45
CA LYS A 50 11.84 -5.07 46.77
C LYS A 50 10.67 -4.10 46.76
N VAL A 51 9.66 -4.47 47.55
CA VAL A 51 8.48 -3.65 47.90
C VAL A 51 8.91 -2.42 48.69
N ARG A 52 8.50 -1.23 48.25
CA ARG A 52 8.28 -0.07 49.13
C ARG A 52 6.95 0.60 48.76
N LYS A 53 6.12 0.76 49.77
CA LYS A 53 4.81 1.41 49.75
C LYS A 53 5.05 2.92 49.82
N ASP A 54 4.51 3.67 48.87
CA ASP A 54 4.16 5.09 49.04
C ASP A 54 3.01 5.44 48.08
N LYS A 55 1.85 5.82 48.65
CA LYS A 55 0.80 6.57 47.93
C LYS A 55 1.21 8.04 47.97
N PRO A 56 0.98 8.86 46.91
CA PRO A 56 -0.28 9.62 46.92
C PRO A 56 -0.86 10.08 45.55
N LYS A 57 -2.13 10.50 45.63
CA LYS A 57 -2.86 11.51 44.83
C LYS A 57 -3.38 11.13 43.42
N VAL A 58 -4.65 10.72 43.45
CA VAL A 58 -5.62 10.82 42.35
C VAL A 58 -5.64 12.25 41.80
N SER A 59 -5.18 12.42 40.56
CA SER A 59 -5.52 13.58 39.74
C SER A 59 -6.54 13.14 38.70
N LYS A 60 -7.75 13.71 38.76
CA LYS A 60 -8.80 13.52 37.76
C LYS A 60 -8.33 14.14 36.44
N LYS A 61 -7.75 13.34 35.54
CA LYS A 61 -7.54 13.77 34.14
C LYS A 61 -8.89 13.84 33.44
N LYS A 62 -9.33 15.07 33.16
CA LYS A 62 -10.46 15.40 32.30
C LYS A 62 -10.33 14.64 30.98
N VAL A 63 -11.31 13.82 30.65
CA VAL A 63 -11.52 13.27 29.30
C VAL A 63 -11.86 14.47 28.41
N ASN A 64 -10.89 14.94 27.64
CA ASN A 64 -11.14 15.98 26.66
C ASN A 64 -11.75 15.29 25.42
N LYS A 65 -13.07 15.37 25.30
CA LYS A 65 -13.83 14.90 24.15
C LYS A 65 -13.44 15.80 22.96
N GLN A 66 -12.38 15.44 22.24
CA GLN A 66 -11.97 16.12 21.02
C GLN A 66 -13.06 15.92 19.98
N THR A 67 -13.87 16.95 19.79
CA THR A 67 -14.84 17.06 18.71
C THR A 67 -14.09 17.08 17.38
N THR A 68 -14.27 16.02 16.61
CA THR A 68 -13.76 15.86 15.24
C THR A 68 -14.32 16.99 14.36
N LYS A 69 -13.47 17.88 13.87
CA LYS A 69 -13.89 18.95 12.96
C LYS A 69 -14.01 18.35 11.55
N ARG A 70 -15.24 17.96 11.18
CA ARG A 70 -15.59 17.62 9.79
C ARG A 70 -15.20 18.78 8.87
N LEU A 71 -14.69 18.45 7.67
CA LEU A 71 -14.50 19.43 6.60
C LEU A 71 -15.80 20.21 6.41
N SER A 72 -15.70 21.53 6.29
CA SER A 72 -16.86 22.35 5.98
C SER A 72 -17.33 22.07 4.56
N ASN A 73 -18.62 22.26 4.30
CA ASN A 73 -19.18 22.07 2.96
C ASN A 73 -18.46 22.93 1.91
N ALA A 74 -17.98 24.13 2.28
CA ALA A 74 -17.24 25.02 1.38
C ALA A 74 -15.85 24.48 1.00
N GLU A 75 -15.12 23.89 1.95
CA GLU A 75 -13.83 23.23 1.68
C GLU A 75 -14.02 22.00 0.80
N LEU A 76 -15.10 21.26 1.04
CA LEU A 76 -15.45 20.10 0.24
C LEU A 76 -15.82 20.49 -1.20
N ASP A 77 -16.68 21.50 -1.36
CA ASP A 77 -17.10 22.00 -2.68
C ASP A 77 -15.91 22.53 -3.49
N LYS A 78 -14.96 23.19 -2.82
CA LYS A 78 -13.71 23.62 -3.46
C LYS A 78 -12.89 22.43 -3.95
N LEU A 79 -12.68 21.43 -3.09
CA LEU A 79 -11.90 20.23 -3.45
C LEU A 79 -12.54 19.46 -4.61
N ILE A 80 -13.87 19.36 -4.63
CA ILE A 80 -14.62 18.70 -5.70
C ILE A 80 -14.49 19.46 -7.03
N LYS A 81 -14.62 20.79 -7.00
CA LYS A 81 -14.44 21.64 -8.19
C LYS A 81 -13.02 21.55 -8.74
N ASP A 82 -12.02 21.63 -7.87
CA ASP A 82 -10.61 21.61 -8.25
C ASP A 82 -10.18 20.25 -8.85
N ASN A 83 -10.86 19.16 -8.49
CA ASN A 83 -10.58 17.80 -9.00
C ASN A 83 -11.61 17.29 -10.02
N PHE A 84 -12.47 18.16 -10.58
CA PHE A 84 -13.46 17.82 -11.62
C PHE A 84 -14.36 16.61 -11.30
N VAL A 85 -14.62 16.34 -10.03
CA VAL A 85 -15.48 15.22 -9.62
C VAL A 85 -16.95 15.64 -9.72
N LYS A 86 -17.79 14.82 -10.36
CA LYS A 86 -19.26 15.06 -10.33
C LYS A 86 -19.75 14.82 -8.91
N ASN A 87 -20.15 15.88 -8.22
CA ASN A 87 -20.79 15.77 -6.90
C ASN A 87 -22.10 15.02 -7.06
N THR A 88 -22.18 13.80 -6.52
CA THR A 88 -23.43 13.06 -6.39
C THR A 88 -23.70 12.86 -4.90
N SER A 89 -24.96 12.70 -4.50
CA SER A 89 -25.34 12.42 -3.12
C SER A 89 -24.72 11.15 -2.52
N ARG A 90 -23.95 10.38 -3.31
CA ARG A 90 -23.29 9.12 -2.92
C ARG A 90 -21.76 9.21 -2.84
N THR A 91 -21.15 10.35 -3.18
CA THR A 91 -19.69 10.50 -3.15
C THR A 91 -19.19 10.43 -1.71
N ARG A 92 -18.49 9.35 -1.33
CA ARG A 92 -17.92 9.19 0.00
C ARG A 92 -16.74 10.15 0.20
N THR A 93 -16.71 10.81 1.34
CA THR A 93 -15.63 11.71 1.77
C THR A 93 -15.11 11.26 3.12
N PHE A 94 -13.85 11.60 3.41
CA PHE A 94 -13.15 11.12 4.59
C PHE A 94 -12.54 12.27 5.38
N THR A 95 -12.42 12.09 6.68
CA THR A 95 -11.56 12.87 7.57
C THR A 95 -10.47 11.95 8.14
N PRO A 96 -9.39 12.48 8.73
CA PRO A 96 -8.34 11.66 9.34
C PRO A 96 -8.87 10.62 10.33
N GLU A 97 -9.96 10.93 11.04
CA GLU A 97 -10.57 10.08 12.06
C GLU A 97 -11.48 8.99 11.46
N THR A 98 -11.99 9.20 10.25
CA THR A 98 -12.82 8.21 9.54
C THR A 98 -12.01 7.37 8.55
N MET A 99 -10.71 7.61 8.41
CA MET A 99 -9.84 6.78 7.57
C MET A 99 -9.74 5.36 8.15
N PRO A 100 -9.76 4.31 7.31
CA PRO A 100 -9.62 2.94 7.77
C PRO A 100 -8.27 2.70 8.47
N GLY A 101 -8.31 1.83 9.48
CA GLY A 101 -7.09 1.23 10.03
C GLY A 101 -6.43 0.27 9.03
N SER A 102 -5.23 -0.22 9.34
CA SER A 102 -4.48 -1.12 8.45
C SER A 102 -5.25 -2.40 8.07
N LYS A 103 -6.08 -2.94 8.99
CA LYS A 103 -6.86 -4.15 8.75
C LYS A 103 -7.94 -3.98 7.67
N ASP A 104 -8.56 -2.80 7.63
CA ASP A 104 -9.68 -2.52 6.73
C ASP A 104 -9.24 -1.71 5.49
N PHE A 105 -7.96 -1.33 5.42
CA PHE A 105 -7.44 -0.46 4.37
C PHE A 105 -7.61 -1.07 2.98
N ALA A 106 -7.32 -2.38 2.81
CA ALA A 106 -7.41 -3.01 1.50
C ALA A 106 -8.84 -3.01 0.96
N LYS A 107 -9.81 -3.38 1.80
CA LYS A 107 -11.24 -3.31 1.46
C LYS A 107 -11.65 -1.88 1.12
N TRP A 108 -11.30 -0.92 1.96
CA TRP A 108 -11.59 0.50 1.70
C TRP A 108 -11.01 0.96 0.35
N PHE A 109 -9.73 0.69 0.11
CA PHE A 109 -9.04 1.09 -1.12
C PHE A 109 -9.73 0.49 -2.34
N ASN A 110 -10.04 -0.81 -2.30
CA ASN A 110 -10.67 -1.52 -3.42
C ASN A 110 -12.09 -1.03 -3.69
N ASP A 111 -12.87 -0.76 -2.65
CA ASP A 111 -14.27 -0.34 -2.76
C ASP A 111 -14.46 1.10 -3.25
N LEU A 112 -13.46 1.97 -3.12
CA LEU A 112 -13.56 3.36 -3.60
C LEU A 112 -13.67 3.44 -5.12
N SER A 113 -14.47 4.38 -5.61
CA SER A 113 -14.32 4.84 -6.99
C SER A 113 -13.00 5.60 -7.15
N ILE A 114 -12.57 5.80 -8.40
CA ILE A 114 -11.37 6.58 -8.71
C ILE A 114 -11.53 8.01 -8.17
N ASP A 115 -12.67 8.65 -8.45
CA ASP A 115 -12.98 10.01 -8.00
C ASP A 115 -12.94 10.15 -6.47
N GLU A 116 -13.52 9.20 -5.73
CA GLU A 116 -13.48 9.22 -4.26
C GLU A 116 -12.06 9.07 -3.73
N PHE A 117 -11.25 8.20 -4.37
CA PHE A 117 -9.86 8.03 -4.01
C PHE A 117 -9.04 9.30 -4.30
N GLU A 118 -9.27 9.97 -5.43
CA GLU A 118 -8.57 11.21 -5.79
C GLU A 118 -8.92 12.37 -4.87
N LEU A 119 -10.17 12.48 -4.42
CA LEU A 119 -10.54 13.46 -3.39
C LEU A 119 -9.80 13.19 -2.07
N ALA A 120 -9.74 11.93 -1.63
CA ALA A 120 -8.98 11.57 -0.45
C ALA A 120 -7.48 11.87 -0.64
N TRP A 121 -6.93 11.54 -1.80
CA TRP A 121 -5.52 11.74 -2.15
C TRP A 121 -5.12 13.22 -2.26
N ALA A 122 -6.02 14.09 -2.73
CA ALA A 122 -5.79 15.53 -2.85
C ALA A 122 -5.69 16.23 -1.48
N THR A 123 -6.22 15.60 -0.41
CA THR A 123 -6.13 16.15 0.95
C THR A 123 -4.82 15.72 1.61
N PRO A 124 -3.88 16.64 1.93
CA PRO A 124 -2.52 16.27 2.38
C PRO A 124 -2.48 15.34 3.60
N LYS A 125 -3.32 15.60 4.61
CA LYS A 125 -3.38 14.74 5.81
C LYS A 125 -3.88 13.33 5.52
N LEU A 126 -4.87 13.20 4.64
CA LEU A 126 -5.40 11.89 4.24
C LEU A 126 -4.38 11.16 3.37
N ARG A 127 -3.73 11.86 2.44
CA ARG A 127 -2.62 11.32 1.65
C ARG A 127 -1.54 10.71 2.54
N THR A 128 -1.06 11.43 3.56
CA THR A 128 -0.07 10.88 4.50
C THR A 128 -0.54 9.58 5.15
N ILE A 129 -1.82 9.47 5.52
CA ILE A 129 -2.40 8.24 6.06
C ILE A 129 -2.41 7.14 5.00
N ILE A 130 -2.92 7.42 3.79
CA ILE A 130 -2.98 6.45 2.68
C ILE A 130 -1.57 5.92 2.37
N GLU A 131 -0.61 6.81 2.19
CA GLU A 131 0.77 6.42 1.91
C GLU A 131 1.35 5.56 3.05
N SER A 132 1.10 5.92 4.31
CA SER A 132 1.53 5.13 5.46
C SER A 132 0.92 3.72 5.48
N ARG A 133 -0.33 3.57 5.06
CA ARG A 133 -1.01 2.27 5.00
C ARG A 133 -0.46 1.39 3.89
N ILE A 134 -0.16 1.97 2.73
CA ILE A 134 0.46 1.25 1.60
C ILE A 134 1.87 0.79 1.97
N ARG A 135 2.68 1.64 2.62
CA ARG A 135 4.06 1.32 3.03
C ARG A 135 4.17 0.35 4.21
N HIS A 136 3.07 -0.06 4.82
CA HIS A 136 3.10 -0.96 5.98
C HIS A 136 3.07 -2.43 5.55
N PRO A 137 3.83 -3.33 6.19
CA PRO A 137 4.96 -3.05 7.08
C PRO A 137 6.14 -2.43 6.31
N GLY A 138 7.00 -1.68 7.01
CA GLY A 138 8.21 -1.09 6.40
C GLY A 138 9.30 -2.12 6.13
N GLY A 139 10.39 -1.70 5.47
CA GLY A 139 11.50 -2.59 5.06
C GLY A 139 11.27 -3.29 3.72
N LEU A 140 10.23 -2.89 3.01
CA LEU A 140 9.88 -3.38 1.68
C LEU A 140 10.01 -2.24 0.68
N HIS A 141 10.62 -2.50 -0.48
CA HIS A 141 10.62 -1.62 -1.63
C HIS A 141 9.32 -1.81 -2.42
N GLU A 142 8.62 -0.70 -2.67
CA GLU A 142 7.40 -0.70 -3.46
C GLU A 142 7.68 -0.45 -4.94
N TRP A 143 7.47 -1.49 -5.77
CA TRP A 143 7.50 -1.37 -7.24
C TRP A 143 6.31 -0.58 -7.77
N HIS A 144 5.16 -0.69 -7.11
CA HIS A 144 4.03 0.24 -7.25
C HIS A 144 4.28 1.47 -6.38
N LEU A 145 5.09 2.40 -6.89
CA LEU A 145 5.54 3.56 -6.11
C LEU A 145 4.36 4.28 -5.45
N VAL A 146 4.43 4.38 -4.12
CA VAL A 146 3.33 4.88 -3.29
C VAL A 146 2.88 6.28 -3.71
N SER A 147 3.80 7.13 -4.17
CA SER A 147 3.52 8.48 -4.67
C SER A 147 2.64 8.53 -5.93
N ARG A 148 2.41 7.37 -6.58
CA ARG A 148 1.55 7.18 -7.76
C ARG A 148 0.37 6.26 -7.50
N ALA A 149 -0.03 6.07 -6.25
CA ALA A 149 -1.22 5.28 -5.90
C ALA A 149 -2.49 5.63 -6.72
N PRO A 150 -2.79 6.91 -7.07
CA PRO A 150 -3.92 7.22 -7.95
C PRO A 150 -3.84 6.56 -9.33
N ILE A 151 -2.65 6.46 -9.92
CA ILE A 151 -2.46 5.83 -11.24
C ILE A 151 -2.76 4.33 -11.14
N PHE A 152 -2.24 3.66 -10.12
CA PHE A 152 -2.53 2.23 -9.90
C PHE A 152 -4.01 1.98 -9.60
N LYS A 153 -4.67 2.89 -8.87
CA LYS A 153 -6.12 2.84 -8.65
C LYS A 153 -6.89 2.97 -9.97
N ARG A 154 -6.50 3.89 -10.86
CA ARG A 154 -7.08 4.06 -12.21
C ARG A 154 -6.92 2.81 -13.06
N TRP A 155 -5.77 2.13 -12.95
CA TRP A 155 -5.54 0.86 -13.64
C TRP A 155 -6.23 -0.35 -12.98
N GLY A 156 -6.94 -0.16 -11.87
CA GLY A 156 -7.67 -1.23 -11.20
C GLY A 156 -6.80 -2.20 -10.39
N VAL A 157 -5.56 -1.82 -10.05
CA VAL A 157 -4.69 -2.64 -9.19
C VAL A 157 -5.26 -2.66 -7.78
N LYS A 158 -5.36 -3.84 -7.16
CA LYS A 158 -5.89 -3.98 -5.80
C LYS A 158 -4.84 -3.66 -4.76
N ALA A 159 -5.28 -3.26 -3.57
CA ALA A 159 -4.36 -2.98 -2.46
C ALA A 159 -3.54 -4.21 -2.03
N GLU A 160 -4.12 -5.41 -2.11
CA GLU A 160 -3.44 -6.66 -1.82
C GLU A 160 -2.32 -6.93 -2.84
N ASP A 161 -2.59 -6.68 -4.12
CA ASP A 161 -1.60 -6.83 -5.20
C ASP A 161 -0.42 -5.89 -4.98
N ILE A 162 -0.69 -4.61 -4.66
CA ILE A 162 0.35 -3.64 -4.27
C ILE A 162 1.17 -4.14 -3.08
N ALA A 163 0.52 -4.77 -2.09
CA ALA A 163 1.18 -5.22 -0.87
C ALA A 163 2.06 -6.46 -1.08
N VAL A 164 1.66 -7.40 -1.93
CA VAL A 164 2.45 -8.63 -2.21
C VAL A 164 3.50 -8.42 -3.29
N MET A 165 3.32 -7.44 -4.18
CA MET A 165 4.28 -7.09 -5.23
C MET A 165 5.36 -6.12 -4.71
N ARG A 166 5.91 -6.40 -3.53
CA ARG A 166 7.05 -5.68 -2.93
C ARG A 166 8.21 -6.63 -2.69
N THR A 167 9.41 -6.10 -2.67
CA THR A 167 10.64 -6.86 -2.36
C THR A 167 11.27 -6.33 -1.08
N LEU A 168 11.98 -7.15 -0.30
CA LEU A 168 12.75 -6.64 0.84
C LEU A 168 13.77 -5.62 0.35
N THR A 169 13.88 -4.45 1.01
CA THR A 169 14.79 -3.39 0.56
C THR A 169 16.24 -3.84 0.51
N LYS A 170 16.65 -4.75 1.41
CA LYS A 170 18.00 -5.35 1.45
C LYS A 170 18.32 -6.22 0.22
N ASP A 171 17.30 -6.74 -0.47
CA ASP A 171 17.45 -7.63 -1.61
C ASP A 171 17.34 -6.87 -2.95
N VAL A 172 17.17 -5.54 -2.89
CA VAL A 172 17.10 -4.67 -4.09
C VAL A 172 18.48 -4.08 -4.36
N GLU A 173 19.19 -4.73 -5.28
CA GLU A 173 20.51 -4.33 -5.77
C GLU A 173 20.44 -3.91 -7.23
N PHE A 174 21.23 -2.88 -7.57
CA PHE A 174 21.28 -2.28 -8.89
C PHE A 174 22.62 -2.56 -9.57
N VAL A 175 22.62 -2.75 -10.89
CA VAL A 175 23.84 -3.04 -11.67
C VAL A 175 24.30 -1.92 -12.60
N ASN A 176 23.38 -1.07 -13.08
CA ASN A 176 23.68 -0.05 -14.10
C ASN A 176 23.11 1.34 -13.76
N PRO A 177 23.82 2.19 -12.98
CA PRO A 177 25.07 1.91 -12.28
C PRO A 177 24.87 1.00 -11.06
N ILE A 178 25.99 0.46 -10.56
CA ILE A 178 26.01 -0.34 -9.32
C ILE A 178 25.47 0.49 -8.16
N GLY A 179 24.60 -0.11 -7.35
CA GLY A 179 23.96 0.57 -6.24
C GLY A 179 23.05 -0.35 -5.45
N LYS A 180 22.41 0.19 -4.41
CA LYS A 180 21.37 -0.53 -3.66
C LYS A 180 20.25 0.40 -3.25
N HIS A 181 19.13 -0.16 -2.87
CA HIS A 181 18.02 0.62 -2.34
C HIS A 181 18.43 1.50 -1.14
N GLY A 182 18.09 2.79 -1.20
CA GLY A 182 18.42 3.77 -0.16
C GLY A 182 19.86 4.28 -0.19
N MET A 183 20.68 3.82 -1.14
CA MET A 183 22.07 4.23 -1.32
C MET A 183 22.29 4.77 -2.74
N ASP A 184 23.53 4.75 -3.21
CA ASP A 184 23.91 5.17 -4.56
C ASP A 184 23.07 4.48 -5.63
N GLY A 185 22.75 5.22 -6.69
CA GLY A 185 21.88 4.75 -7.77
C GLY A 185 20.38 4.68 -7.42
N SER A 186 19.98 4.68 -6.14
CA SER A 186 18.57 4.56 -5.73
C SER A 186 17.71 5.73 -6.22
N GLY A 187 18.22 6.96 -6.15
CA GLY A 187 17.48 8.13 -6.61
C GLY A 187 17.23 8.10 -8.13
N THR A 188 18.21 7.63 -8.90
CA THR A 188 18.07 7.44 -10.35
C THR A 188 17.07 6.32 -10.66
N ALA A 189 17.19 5.17 -9.99
CA ALA A 189 16.24 4.06 -10.15
C ALA A 189 14.79 4.51 -9.88
N HIS A 190 14.56 5.28 -8.81
CA HIS A 190 13.22 5.79 -8.52
C HIS A 190 12.69 6.76 -9.58
N LYS A 191 13.55 7.62 -10.15
CA LYS A 191 13.14 8.51 -11.25
C LYS A 191 12.74 7.74 -12.50
N GLU A 192 13.53 6.74 -12.90
CA GLU A 192 13.22 5.87 -14.04
C GLU A 192 11.91 5.11 -13.83
N LEU A 193 11.69 4.57 -12.62
CA LEU A 193 10.43 3.91 -12.28
C LEU A 193 9.24 4.87 -12.34
N LEU A 194 9.39 6.10 -11.84
CA LEU A 194 8.37 7.15 -11.97
C LEU A 194 8.06 7.43 -13.45
N GLU A 195 9.07 7.55 -14.30
CA GLU A 195 8.89 7.76 -15.73
C GLU A 195 8.15 6.60 -16.39
N ILE A 196 8.48 5.35 -16.05
CA ILE A 196 7.77 4.15 -16.55
C ILE A 196 6.30 4.20 -16.14
N ILE A 197 5.99 4.54 -14.90
CA ILE A 197 4.60 4.65 -14.42
C ILE A 197 3.86 5.77 -15.16
N ASP A 198 4.43 6.98 -15.16
CA ASP A 198 3.78 8.19 -15.64
C ASP A 198 3.55 8.19 -17.17
N SER A 199 4.37 7.44 -17.92
CA SER A 199 4.24 7.32 -19.37
C SER A 199 3.60 6.00 -19.85
N SER A 200 3.15 5.13 -18.93
CA SER A 200 2.43 3.91 -19.31
C SER A 200 0.94 4.18 -19.46
N LEU A 201 0.31 3.62 -20.50
CA LEU A 201 -1.11 3.80 -20.76
C LEU A 201 -1.98 2.97 -19.81
N ASP A 202 -1.52 1.76 -19.49
CA ASP A 202 -2.23 0.78 -18.68
C ASP A 202 -1.25 -0.07 -17.86
N TYR A 203 -1.81 -0.90 -16.98
CA TYR A 203 -1.01 -1.75 -16.10
C TYR A 203 -0.17 -2.79 -16.86
N ASN A 204 -0.67 -3.31 -17.99
CA ASN A 204 0.07 -4.29 -18.78
C ASN A 204 1.31 -3.68 -19.43
N THR A 205 1.18 -2.44 -19.91
CA THR A 205 2.28 -1.64 -20.45
C THR A 205 3.30 -1.30 -19.36
N PHE A 206 2.83 -0.91 -18.18
CA PHE A 206 3.70 -0.72 -17.00
C PHE A 206 4.49 -1.99 -16.69
N LYS A 207 3.83 -3.15 -16.53
CA LYS A 207 4.51 -4.42 -16.24
C LYS A 207 5.54 -4.78 -17.30
N ARG A 208 5.19 -4.68 -18.58
CA ARG A 208 6.13 -4.97 -19.69
C ARG A 208 7.38 -4.09 -19.60
N ARG A 209 7.19 -2.77 -19.39
CA ARG A 209 8.31 -1.83 -19.31
C ARG A 209 9.13 -1.99 -18.03
N LEU A 210 8.48 -2.30 -16.91
CA LEU A 210 9.16 -2.62 -15.65
C LEU A 210 10.06 -3.85 -15.81
N ARG A 211 9.58 -4.91 -16.47
CA ARG A 211 10.37 -6.12 -16.74
C ARG A 211 11.59 -5.82 -17.60
N THR A 212 11.42 -5.02 -18.66
CA THR A 212 12.56 -4.58 -19.49
C THR A 212 13.55 -3.74 -18.69
N TRP A 213 13.07 -2.81 -17.87
CA TRP A 213 13.90 -2.02 -16.98
C TRP A 213 14.64 -2.90 -15.96
N ALA A 214 13.96 -3.89 -15.38
CA ALA A 214 14.55 -4.80 -14.39
C ALA A 214 15.69 -5.64 -14.98
N GLN A 215 15.54 -6.14 -16.20
CA GLN A 215 16.62 -6.86 -16.91
C GLN A 215 17.90 -6.02 -17.05
N TYR A 216 17.76 -4.70 -17.19
CA TYR A 216 18.89 -3.80 -17.31
C TYR A 216 19.40 -3.28 -15.96
N ARG A 217 18.52 -3.10 -14.97
CA ARG A 217 18.81 -2.34 -13.75
C ARG A 217 19.02 -3.19 -12.51
N LEU A 218 18.43 -4.37 -12.40
CA LEU A 218 18.49 -5.19 -11.19
C LEU A 218 19.53 -6.29 -11.32
N GLU A 219 20.27 -6.53 -10.23
CA GLU A 219 21.02 -7.78 -10.06
C GLU A 219 20.01 -8.93 -10.08
N GLY A 220 20.24 -9.98 -10.88
CA GLY A 220 19.27 -11.06 -11.12
C GLY A 220 18.15 -10.72 -12.13
N GLY A 221 18.16 -9.52 -12.70
CA GLY A 221 17.26 -9.13 -13.79
C GLY A 221 15.78 -9.20 -13.42
N ILE A 222 14.98 -9.80 -14.30
CA ILE A 222 13.53 -9.93 -14.10
C ILE A 222 13.17 -10.82 -12.90
N ASP A 223 14.00 -11.82 -12.57
CA ASP A 223 13.70 -12.80 -11.52
C ASP A 223 13.76 -12.18 -10.12
N SER A 224 14.41 -11.03 -9.99
CA SER A 224 14.46 -10.22 -8.77
C SER A 224 13.17 -9.43 -8.51
N LEU A 225 12.24 -9.40 -9.45
CA LEU A 225 10.88 -8.91 -9.23
C LEU A 225 10.01 -9.98 -8.54
N PRO A 226 8.98 -9.58 -7.77
CA PRO A 226 7.94 -10.49 -7.29
C PRO A 226 7.22 -11.17 -8.46
N GLU A 227 6.74 -12.40 -8.26
CA GLU A 227 6.13 -13.24 -9.30
C GLU A 227 5.06 -12.53 -10.12
N GLY A 228 4.16 -11.75 -9.49
CA GLY A 228 3.12 -10.99 -10.19
C GLY A 228 3.62 -9.89 -11.13
N LEU A 229 4.91 -9.54 -11.06
CA LEU A 229 5.59 -8.55 -11.90
C LEU A 229 6.60 -9.18 -12.88
N ARG A 230 6.94 -10.46 -12.74
CA ARG A 230 7.73 -11.22 -13.73
C ARG A 230 6.97 -11.46 -15.01
#